data_AF-A0A7R7CR18-F1
#
_entry.id   AF-A0A7R7CR18-F1
#
_cell.length_a   1.000
_cell.length_b   1.000
_cell.length_c   1.000
_cell.angle_alpha   90.00
_cell.angle_beta   90.00
_cell.angle_gamma   90.00
#
_symmetry.space_group_name_H-M   'P 1'
#
loop_
_entity.id
_entity.type
_entity.pdbx_description
1 polymer ?
#
loop_
_entity_poly.entity_id
_entity_poly.type
_entity_poly.pdbx_seq_one_letter_code
_entity_poly.pdbx_strand_id
1 'polypeptide(L)'
;MSGFPERARVVIVGLGGIVGASVAHHLIARGWDDIVGTDKSGIPTDTGSTAHASDFCYATSHDNLTCWTTLYSIDFYEKIGHYARIGGIEVARVGDDGRMDEIRRKVDSARAFGTRARLIDPADIKAKFPLLEESMVQGGLWDPDAGLVIPRSQTVAGKLVDQAVADGKLQAFANTSAKSLVIENGRVKGVATDRGTIHADYVVVCAGLWGRLIAEMAGEDLPVMPVDHPLTFFGPYTEFAGTGKRSAGRCCATRATRPICATRAIPRPPKADRSSGATTKSTSRASCIPATSWRRNRRGCRPPSATSTWSRSSRRWSGQSS
;
A
#
# COMPACT_ATOMS: atom_id res chain seq x y z
N MET A 1 15.26 -30.12 15.01
CA MET A 1 14.63 -29.19 14.05
C MET A 1 13.14 -29.41 14.13
N SER A 2 12.35 -28.44 14.57
CA SER A 2 10.88 -28.56 14.56
C SER A 2 10.43 -28.69 13.10
N GLY A 3 9.68 -29.75 12.80
CA GLY A 3 9.14 -30.01 11.46
C GLY A 3 8.16 -28.92 11.01
N PHE A 4 7.74 -29.00 9.75
CA PHE A 4 6.63 -28.19 9.27
C PHE A 4 5.34 -28.60 10.02
N PRO A 5 4.55 -27.67 10.57
CA PRO A 5 3.40 -28.01 11.39
C PRO A 5 2.26 -28.59 10.54
N GLU A 6 1.63 -29.65 11.03
CA GLU A 6 0.47 -30.27 10.38
C GLU A 6 -0.86 -29.69 10.90
N ARG A 7 -0.84 -29.01 12.06
CA ARG A 7 -2.00 -28.41 12.71
C ARG A 7 -1.65 -27.07 13.33
N ALA A 8 -2.62 -26.16 13.35
CA ALA A 8 -2.61 -24.91 14.09
C ALA A 8 -4.04 -24.48 14.41
N ARG A 9 -4.25 -23.66 15.43
CA ARG A 9 -5.56 -23.05 15.69
C ARG A 9 -5.90 -22.02 14.61
N VAL A 10 -4.92 -21.17 14.25
CA VAL A 10 -5.09 -20.11 13.25
C VAL A 10 -3.97 -20.15 12.23
N VAL A 11 -4.32 -20.13 10.95
CA VAL A 11 -3.36 -19.90 9.86
C VAL A 11 -3.54 -18.49 9.28
N ILE A 12 -2.48 -17.70 9.26
CA ILE A 12 -2.46 -16.36 8.64
C ILE A 12 -1.74 -16.46 7.28
N VAL A 13 -2.45 -16.18 6.20
CA VAL A 13 -1.90 -16.17 4.83
C VAL A 13 -1.50 -14.74 4.47
N GLY A 14 -0.23 -14.51 4.14
CA GLY A 14 0.31 -13.17 3.92
C GLY A 14 0.83 -12.53 5.21
N LEU A 15 1.51 -13.32 6.05
CA LEU A 15 2.08 -12.86 7.31
C LEU A 15 3.11 -11.73 7.14
N GLY A 16 3.82 -11.69 6.01
CA GLY A 16 4.92 -10.75 5.76
C GLY A 16 4.48 -9.30 5.54
N GLY A 17 3.19 -9.05 5.29
CA GLY A 17 2.64 -7.70 5.17
C GLY A 17 2.25 -7.10 6.52
N ILE A 18 2.09 -5.77 6.58
CA ILE A 18 1.75 -5.06 7.82
C ILE A 18 0.41 -5.53 8.42
N VAL A 19 -0.56 -5.90 7.59
CA VAL A 19 -1.85 -6.42 8.04
C VAL A 19 -1.68 -7.79 8.69
N GLY A 20 -0.99 -8.73 8.05
CA GLY A 20 -0.76 -10.08 8.59
C GLY A 20 0.01 -10.05 9.92
N ALA A 21 1.09 -9.26 9.96
CA ALA A 21 1.87 -9.04 11.18
C ALA A 21 1.04 -8.39 12.30
N SER A 22 0.20 -7.40 11.97
CA SER A 22 -0.69 -6.75 12.93
C SER A 22 -1.77 -7.71 13.45
N VAL A 23 -2.36 -8.54 12.60
CA VAL A 23 -3.32 -9.58 13.02
C VAL A 23 -2.67 -10.54 14.01
N ALA A 24 -1.47 -11.06 13.69
CA ALA A 24 -0.74 -11.96 14.59
C ALA A 24 -0.50 -11.29 15.95
N HIS A 25 0.03 -10.06 15.95
CA HIS A 25 0.26 -9.29 17.17
C HIS A 25 -1.01 -9.12 18.01
N HIS A 26 -2.12 -8.71 17.38
CA HIS A 26 -3.38 -8.42 18.07
C HIS A 26 -4.13 -9.67 18.55
N LEU A 27 -3.96 -10.82 17.89
CA LEU A 27 -4.44 -12.11 18.38
C LEU A 27 -3.66 -12.53 19.62
N ILE A 28 -2.33 -12.44 19.58
CA ILE A 28 -1.45 -12.79 20.70
C ILE A 28 -1.72 -11.90 21.91
N ALA A 29 -1.88 -10.59 21.70
CA ALA A 29 -2.23 -9.64 22.76
C ALA A 29 -3.59 -9.95 23.43
N ARG A 30 -4.48 -10.68 22.74
CA ARG A 30 -5.77 -11.16 23.27
C ARG A 30 -5.69 -12.58 23.84
N GLY A 31 -4.49 -13.12 24.03
CA GLY A 31 -4.25 -14.44 24.61
C GLY A 31 -4.42 -15.61 23.64
N TRP A 32 -4.48 -15.36 22.34
CA TRP A 32 -4.47 -16.45 21.36
C TRP A 32 -3.05 -16.97 21.15
N ASP A 33 -2.94 -18.28 20.97
CA ASP A 33 -1.73 -19.03 20.68
C ASP A 33 -2.00 -20.06 19.57
N ASP A 34 -1.01 -20.91 19.30
CA ASP A 34 -1.04 -21.90 18.22
C ASP A 34 -1.35 -21.26 16.86
N ILE A 35 -0.55 -20.25 16.52
CA ILE A 35 -0.68 -19.47 15.29
C ILE A 35 0.44 -19.87 14.33
N VAL A 36 0.08 -20.17 13.09
CA VAL A 36 1.02 -20.36 12.00
C VAL A 36 0.80 -19.27 10.96
N GLY A 37 1.86 -18.56 10.58
CA GLY A 37 1.80 -17.58 9.50
C GLY A 37 2.64 -18.01 8.32
N THR A 38 2.11 -17.84 7.11
CA THR A 38 2.79 -18.15 5.86
C THR A 38 2.89 -16.92 4.98
N ASP A 39 3.98 -16.81 4.23
CA ASP A 39 4.11 -15.80 3.17
C ASP A 39 4.74 -16.44 1.93
N LYS A 40 4.27 -16.03 0.75
CA LYS A 40 4.83 -16.49 -0.53
C LYS A 40 6.28 -16.05 -0.72
N SER A 41 6.67 -14.94 -0.09
CA SER A 41 7.98 -14.30 -0.18
C SER A 41 8.72 -14.37 1.18
N GLY A 42 9.67 -13.47 1.40
CA GLY A 42 10.27 -13.25 2.71
C GLY A 42 9.26 -12.81 3.76
N ILE A 43 9.67 -12.87 5.03
CA ILE A 43 8.97 -12.24 6.15
C ILE A 43 9.99 -11.34 6.86
N PRO A 44 9.85 -10.00 6.82
CA PRO A 44 8.77 -9.26 6.15
C PRO A 44 8.79 -9.41 4.61
N THR A 45 7.65 -9.18 3.95
CA THR A 45 7.51 -9.34 2.50
C THR A 45 8.33 -8.29 1.74
N ASP A 46 8.99 -8.71 0.66
CA ASP A 46 9.69 -7.82 -0.29
C ASP A 46 8.86 -7.50 -1.54
N THR A 47 7.77 -8.22 -1.76
CA THR A 47 6.96 -8.13 -2.98
C THR A 47 5.60 -7.48 -2.75
N GLY A 48 5.10 -7.48 -1.51
CA GLY A 48 3.83 -6.85 -1.16
C GLY A 48 3.87 -5.32 -1.08
N SER A 49 2.69 -4.71 -1.03
CA SER A 49 2.52 -3.25 -0.97
C SER A 49 3.21 -2.59 0.23
N THR A 50 3.31 -3.29 1.36
CA THR A 50 4.04 -2.83 2.54
C THR A 50 5.51 -2.52 2.26
N ALA A 51 6.17 -3.23 1.33
CA ALA A 51 7.59 -3.05 1.03
C ALA A 51 7.92 -1.70 0.34
N HIS A 52 6.91 -1.06 -0.25
CA HIS A 52 7.06 0.16 -1.06
C HIS A 52 6.07 1.27 -0.71
N ALA A 53 5.38 1.15 0.43
CA ALA A 53 4.52 2.21 0.93
C ALA A 53 5.33 3.48 1.24
N SER A 54 4.70 4.65 1.06
CA SER A 54 5.26 5.95 1.48
C SER A 54 5.14 6.17 2.99
N ASP A 55 4.35 5.32 3.68
CA ASP A 55 4.17 5.28 5.14
C ASP A 55 3.59 6.56 5.77
N PHE A 56 2.96 7.40 4.95
CA PHE A 56 2.27 8.60 5.42
C PHE A 56 0.86 8.27 5.92
N CYS A 57 0.56 8.74 7.13
CA CYS A 57 -0.74 8.57 7.77
C CYS A 57 -1.42 9.93 7.90
N TYR A 58 -2.57 10.10 7.24
CA TYR A 58 -3.47 11.24 7.42
C TYR A 58 -4.60 10.84 8.36
N ALA A 59 -4.77 11.52 9.50
CA ALA A 59 -5.75 11.08 10.49
C ALA A 59 -7.20 11.37 10.05
N THR A 60 -7.40 12.34 9.16
CA THR A 60 -8.72 12.85 8.80
C THR A 60 -9.23 12.33 7.45
N SER A 61 -10.44 11.76 7.47
CA SER A 61 -11.23 11.31 6.29
C SER A 61 -12.67 11.84 6.36
N HIS A 62 -13.49 11.50 5.35
CA HIS A 62 -14.93 11.80 5.30
C HIS A 62 -15.80 10.74 5.99
N ASP A 63 -15.21 9.71 6.58
CA ASP A 63 -15.91 8.63 7.27
C ASP A 63 -15.29 8.34 8.65
N ASN A 64 -16.17 8.05 9.61
CA ASN A 64 -15.78 7.83 11.01
C ASN A 64 -14.85 6.61 11.18
N LEU A 65 -15.09 5.52 10.44
CA LEU A 65 -14.34 4.29 10.60
C LEU A 65 -12.86 4.47 10.19
N THR A 66 -12.61 5.17 9.09
CA THR A 66 -11.25 5.47 8.63
C THR A 66 -10.54 6.42 9.61
N CYS A 67 -11.21 7.46 10.11
CA CYS A 67 -10.64 8.31 11.15
C CYS A 67 -10.26 7.51 12.40
N TRP A 68 -11.19 6.69 12.91
CA TRP A 68 -10.97 5.89 14.11
C TRP A 68 -9.85 4.85 13.94
N THR A 69 -9.86 4.09 12.84
CA THR A 69 -8.80 3.08 12.57
C THR A 69 -7.44 3.72 12.35
N THR A 70 -7.39 4.92 11.74
CA THR A 70 -6.13 5.64 11.56
C THR A 70 -5.59 6.17 12.88
N LEU A 71 -6.42 6.79 13.72
CA LEU A 71 -6.02 7.24 15.04
C LEU A 71 -5.53 6.08 15.92
N TYR A 72 -6.24 4.94 15.90
CA TYR A 72 -5.80 3.73 16.58
C TYR A 72 -4.42 3.25 16.08
N SER A 73 -4.20 3.28 14.77
CA SER A 73 -2.93 2.89 14.16
C SER A 73 -1.79 3.85 14.53
N ILE A 74 -2.06 5.15 14.54
CA ILE A 74 -1.11 6.19 14.96
C ILE A 74 -0.70 5.96 16.42
N ASP A 75 -1.67 5.78 17.32
CA ASP A 75 -1.42 5.51 18.74
C ASP A 75 -0.63 4.21 18.93
N PHE A 76 -0.97 3.16 18.15
CA PHE A 76 -0.24 1.90 18.17
C PHE A 76 1.22 2.08 17.75
N TYR A 77 1.48 2.70 16.60
CA TYR A 77 2.83 2.95 16.12
C TYR A 77 3.63 3.83 17.07
N GLU A 78 3.01 4.85 17.67
CA GLU A 78 3.67 5.69 18.66
C GLU A 78 4.06 4.91 19.92
N LYS A 79 3.17 4.07 20.45
CA LYS A 79 3.44 3.25 21.65
C LYS A 79 4.63 2.31 21.45
N ILE A 80 4.83 1.80 20.24
CA ILE A 80 5.97 0.93 19.90
C ILE A 80 7.19 1.72 19.39
N GLY A 81 7.19 3.05 19.48
CA GLY A 81 8.31 3.91 19.10
C GLY A 81 8.54 4.04 17.58
N HIS A 82 7.50 3.82 16.78
CA HIS A 82 7.54 3.73 15.33
C HIS A 82 6.72 4.79 14.59
N TYR A 83 6.46 5.94 15.23
CA TYR A 83 5.71 7.04 14.61
C TYR A 83 6.44 8.38 14.76
N ALA A 84 6.60 9.10 13.66
CA ALA A 84 7.05 10.48 13.64
C ALA A 84 5.86 11.40 13.35
N ARG A 85 5.32 12.01 14.40
CA ARG A 85 4.25 13.00 14.31
C ARG A 85 4.80 14.35 13.89
N ILE A 86 4.87 14.54 12.58
CA ILE A 86 5.39 15.75 11.95
C ILE A 86 4.29 16.68 11.43
N GLY A 87 3.04 16.21 11.50
CA GLY A 87 1.85 16.84 10.96
C GLY A 87 1.71 16.72 9.44
N GLY A 88 0.56 17.12 8.93
CA GLY A 88 0.18 17.02 7.53
C GLY A 88 -0.54 18.27 7.05
N ILE A 89 -0.25 18.69 5.82
CA ILE A 89 -0.90 19.84 5.17
C ILE A 89 -1.60 19.37 3.90
N GLU A 90 -2.87 19.73 3.73
CA GLU A 90 -3.57 19.72 2.45
C GLU A 90 -3.78 21.18 2.03
N VAL A 91 -3.48 21.52 0.78
CA VAL A 91 -3.61 22.90 0.27
C VAL A 91 -4.65 22.98 -0.85
N ALA A 92 -5.27 24.15 -0.98
CA ALA A 92 -5.97 24.55 -2.18
C ALA A 92 -5.23 25.68 -2.88
N ARG A 93 -5.13 25.60 -4.20
CA ARG A 93 -4.50 26.65 -5.00
C ARG A 93 -5.44 27.83 -5.17
N VAL A 94 -4.87 29.01 -5.40
CA VAL A 94 -5.64 30.18 -5.82
C VAL A 94 -6.49 29.84 -7.06
N GLY A 95 -7.78 30.12 -6.99
CA GLY A 95 -8.75 29.83 -8.06
C GLY A 95 -9.29 28.39 -8.08
N ASP A 96 -8.96 27.56 -7.08
CA ASP A 96 -9.49 26.21 -6.91
C ASP A 96 -10.48 26.17 -5.73
N ASP A 97 -11.62 26.83 -5.92
CA ASP A 97 -12.64 26.98 -4.86
C ASP A 97 -13.29 25.64 -4.51
N GLY A 98 -13.44 24.75 -5.49
CA GLY A 98 -13.93 23.39 -5.26
C GLY A 98 -13.04 22.59 -4.30
N ARG A 99 -11.71 22.72 -4.42
CA ARG A 99 -10.77 22.13 -3.45
C ARG A 99 -10.87 22.78 -2.08
N MET A 100 -11.07 24.09 -1.99
CA MET A 100 -11.28 24.74 -0.69
C MET A 100 -12.58 24.29 -0.02
N ASP A 101 -13.65 24.10 -0.77
CA ASP A 101 -14.92 23.61 -0.24
C ASP A 101 -14.80 22.16 0.25
N GLU A 102 -14.06 21.31 -0.47
CA GLU A 102 -13.75 19.96 0.00
C GLU A 102 -12.93 19.97 1.29
N ILE A 103 -11.93 20.87 1.39
CA ILE A 103 -11.12 21.05 2.60
C ILE A 103 -11.98 21.52 3.79
N ARG A 104 -12.88 22.50 3.59
CA ARG A 104 -13.82 22.96 4.62
C ARG A 104 -14.69 21.81 5.10
N ARG A 105 -15.27 21.05 4.17
CA ARG A 105 -16.07 19.86 4.49
C ARG A 105 -15.25 18.81 5.26
N LYS A 106 -13.99 18.59 4.89
CA LYS A 106 -13.11 17.65 5.59
C LYS A 106 -12.80 18.11 7.03
N VAL A 107 -12.67 19.42 7.27
CA VAL A 107 -12.55 19.97 8.64
C VAL A 107 -13.84 19.78 9.45
N ASP A 108 -15.02 19.85 8.82
CA ASP A 108 -16.26 19.52 9.52
C ASP A 108 -16.34 18.03 9.88
N SER A 109 -15.89 17.14 8.99
CA SER A 109 -15.70 15.71 9.30
C SER A 109 -14.71 15.52 10.46
N ALA A 110 -13.62 16.27 10.51
CA ALA A 110 -12.66 16.23 11.61
C ALA A 110 -13.31 16.54 12.96
N ARG A 111 -14.12 17.60 13.01
CA ARG A 111 -14.89 18.00 14.21
C ARG A 111 -15.87 16.90 14.62
N ALA A 112 -16.55 16.28 13.65
CA ALA A 112 -17.52 15.23 13.92
C ALA A 112 -16.87 13.93 14.43
N PHE A 113 -15.69 13.58 13.92
CA PHE A 113 -15.02 12.29 14.19
C PHE A 113 -13.85 12.39 15.18
N GLY A 114 -13.57 13.58 15.72
CA GLY A 114 -12.62 13.79 16.81
C GLY A 114 -11.15 13.90 16.37
N THR A 115 -10.86 14.13 15.09
CA THR A 115 -9.50 14.46 14.64
C THR A 115 -9.22 15.94 14.86
N ARG A 116 -7.93 16.31 15.02
CA ARG A 116 -7.54 17.68 15.37
C ARG A 116 -7.27 18.58 14.16
N ALA A 117 -7.76 18.17 12.98
CA ALA A 117 -7.56 18.92 11.77
C ALA A 117 -8.31 20.25 11.79
N ARG A 118 -7.66 21.30 11.28
CA ARG A 118 -8.22 22.66 11.25
C ARG A 118 -7.85 23.38 9.98
N LEU A 119 -8.65 24.38 9.61
CA LEU A 119 -8.29 25.30 8.53
C LEU A 119 -7.07 26.14 8.93
N ILE A 120 -6.22 26.40 7.94
CA ILE A 120 -5.08 27.32 8.05
C ILE A 120 -5.01 28.23 6.83
N ASP A 121 -4.49 29.43 7.04
CA ASP A 121 -4.32 30.43 5.99
C ASP A 121 -2.99 30.25 5.22
N PRO A 122 -2.76 30.98 4.11
CA PRO A 122 -1.51 30.91 3.35
C PRO A 122 -0.24 31.20 4.17
N ALA A 123 -0.28 32.13 5.11
CA ALA A 123 0.87 32.50 5.92
C ALA A 123 1.25 31.37 6.90
N ASP A 124 0.27 30.72 7.51
CA ASP A 124 0.44 29.52 8.33
C ASP A 124 1.02 28.35 7.52
N ILE A 125 0.54 28.16 6.28
CA ILE A 125 1.08 27.15 5.35
C ILE A 125 2.55 27.43 5.09
N LYS A 126 2.92 28.68 4.76
CA LYS A 126 4.30 29.08 4.49
C LYS A 126 5.19 28.88 5.72
N ALA A 127 4.70 29.22 6.91
CA ALA A 127 5.44 29.04 8.15
C ALA A 127 5.74 27.56 8.43
N LYS A 128 4.78 26.67 8.16
CA LYS A 128 4.94 25.21 8.37
C LYS A 128 5.74 24.52 7.28
N PHE A 129 5.55 24.93 6.03
CA PHE A 129 6.26 24.38 4.87
C PHE A 129 6.85 25.51 4.01
N PRO A 130 8.05 26.02 4.37
CA PRO A 130 8.65 27.20 3.73
C PRO A 130 8.94 27.08 2.23
N LEU A 131 8.97 25.85 1.68
CA LEU A 131 9.17 25.63 0.24
C LEU A 131 7.93 25.93 -0.60
N LEU A 132 6.77 26.13 0.02
CA LEU A 132 5.56 26.46 -0.72
C LEU A 132 5.55 27.94 -1.12
N GLU A 133 5.14 28.26 -2.34
CA GLU A 133 4.92 29.63 -2.76
C GLU A 133 3.58 30.14 -2.22
N GLU A 134 3.63 31.05 -1.25
CA GLU A 134 2.45 31.54 -0.52
C GLU A 134 1.39 32.13 -1.47
N SER A 135 1.82 32.86 -2.49
CA SER A 135 0.95 33.48 -3.49
C SER A 135 0.17 32.47 -4.36
N MET A 136 0.54 31.18 -4.33
CA MET A 136 -0.10 30.13 -5.13
C MET A 136 -1.20 29.39 -4.37
N VAL A 137 -1.35 29.61 -3.05
CA VAL A 137 -2.35 28.95 -2.21
C VAL A 137 -3.33 29.95 -1.62
N GLN A 138 -4.60 29.53 -1.54
CA GLN A 138 -5.67 30.35 -0.94
C GLN A 138 -6.07 29.88 0.47
N GLY A 139 -5.52 28.75 0.91
CA GLY A 139 -5.77 28.17 2.22
C GLY A 139 -5.54 26.66 2.22
N GLY A 140 -5.80 26.04 3.37
CA GLY A 140 -5.60 24.61 3.51
C GLY A 140 -6.13 24.05 4.83
N LEU A 141 -5.82 22.77 5.04
CA LEU A 141 -6.04 22.03 6.27
C LEU A 141 -4.70 21.65 6.88
N TRP A 142 -4.58 21.81 8.19
CA TRP A 142 -3.49 21.30 9.01
C TRP A 142 -3.99 20.20 9.92
N ASP A 143 -3.40 19.02 9.82
CA ASP A 143 -3.59 17.89 10.72
C ASP A 143 -2.34 17.73 11.60
N PRO A 144 -2.41 18.03 12.91
CA PRO A 144 -1.27 17.88 13.81
C PRO A 144 -0.97 16.43 14.18
N ASP A 145 -1.89 15.49 13.94
CA ASP A 145 -1.73 14.06 14.25
C ASP A 145 -1.07 13.29 13.12
N ALA A 146 -1.19 13.80 11.89
CA ALA A 146 -0.58 13.20 10.72
C ALA A 146 0.95 13.10 10.83
N GLY A 147 1.54 12.20 10.05
CA GLY A 147 2.93 11.84 10.23
C GLY A 147 3.34 10.60 9.45
N LEU A 148 4.52 10.07 9.80
CA LEU A 148 5.15 8.96 9.10
C LEU A 148 5.41 7.79 10.04
N VAL A 149 5.16 6.57 9.58
CA VAL A 149 5.69 5.37 10.25
C VAL A 149 7.20 5.30 9.99
N ILE A 150 8.01 5.25 11.06
CA ILE A 150 9.48 5.25 10.96
C ILE A 150 10.15 4.17 11.84
N PRO A 151 11.14 3.41 11.33
CA PRO A 151 11.44 3.20 9.92
C PRO A 151 10.23 2.60 9.18
N ARG A 152 10.36 2.37 7.87
CA ARG A 152 9.24 1.98 7.00
C ARG A 152 8.39 0.85 7.59
N SER A 153 7.09 0.82 7.27
CA SER A 153 6.13 -0.16 7.80
C SER A 153 6.56 -1.61 7.58
N GLN A 154 7.31 -1.90 6.52
CA GLN A 154 7.96 -3.20 6.27
C GLN A 154 8.85 -3.64 7.45
N THR A 155 9.64 -2.73 8.01
CA THR A 155 10.49 -3.02 9.19
C THR A 155 9.63 -3.26 10.43
N VAL A 156 8.56 -2.50 10.60
CA VAL A 156 7.62 -2.70 11.73
C VAL A 156 6.95 -4.07 11.63
N ALA A 157 6.49 -4.48 10.44
CA ALA A 157 5.91 -5.80 10.21
C ALA A 157 6.87 -6.92 10.60
N GLY A 158 8.15 -6.83 10.18
CA GLY A 158 9.19 -7.79 10.56
C GLY A 158 9.37 -7.88 12.08
N LYS A 159 9.50 -6.74 12.76
CA LYS A 159 9.65 -6.70 14.22
C LYS A 159 8.48 -7.33 14.98
N LEU A 160 7.25 -7.09 14.52
CA LEU A 160 6.06 -7.68 15.14
C LEU A 160 6.06 -9.22 14.99
N VAL A 161 6.46 -9.73 13.83
CA VAL A 161 6.58 -11.17 13.60
C VAL A 161 7.72 -11.76 14.43
N ASP A 162 8.90 -11.14 14.41
CA ASP A 162 10.08 -11.62 15.15
C ASP A 162 9.79 -11.71 16.64
N GLN A 163 9.11 -10.71 17.21
CA GLN A 163 8.68 -10.73 18.61
C GLN A 163 7.71 -11.88 18.89
N ALA A 164 6.69 -12.05 18.05
CA ALA A 164 5.70 -13.12 18.20
C ALA A 164 6.31 -14.53 18.10
N VAL A 165 7.34 -14.70 17.26
CA VAL A 165 8.10 -15.95 17.15
C VAL A 165 8.98 -16.16 18.39
N ALA A 166 9.68 -15.12 18.87
CA ALA A 166 10.51 -15.18 20.06
C ALA A 166 9.69 -15.53 21.32
N ASP A 167 8.45 -15.04 21.40
CA ASP A 167 7.50 -15.36 22.48
C ASP A 167 6.93 -16.79 22.39
N GLY A 168 7.25 -17.55 21.33
CA GLY A 168 6.77 -18.91 21.09
C GLY A 168 5.29 -18.99 20.73
N LYS A 169 4.67 -17.87 20.38
CA LYS A 169 3.22 -17.78 20.08
C LYS A 169 2.91 -17.89 18.59
N LEU A 170 3.91 -17.69 17.73
CA LEU A 170 3.80 -17.74 16.28
C LEU A 170 4.88 -18.63 15.68
N GLN A 171 4.52 -19.49 14.73
CA GLN A 171 5.46 -20.13 13.82
C GLN A 171 5.35 -19.45 12.45
N ALA A 172 6.45 -18.88 11.96
CA ALA A 172 6.48 -18.12 10.72
C ALA A 172 7.21 -18.90 9.61
N PHE A 173 6.56 -19.05 8.44
CA PHE A 173 7.11 -19.76 7.29
C PHE A 173 7.14 -18.86 6.06
N ALA A 174 8.32 -18.29 5.80
CA ALA A 174 8.62 -17.59 4.55
C ALA A 174 8.72 -18.58 3.37
N ASN A 175 8.63 -18.06 2.15
CA ASN A 175 8.69 -18.83 0.90
C ASN A 175 7.74 -20.03 0.90
N THR A 176 6.56 -19.87 1.51
CA THR A 176 5.56 -20.91 1.71
C THR A 176 4.24 -20.39 1.17
N SER A 177 3.96 -20.71 -0.09
CA SER A 177 2.76 -20.21 -0.77
C SER A 177 1.54 -21.04 -0.41
N ALA A 178 0.45 -20.41 0.04
CA ALA A 178 -0.87 -21.03 0.03
C ALA A 178 -1.24 -21.41 -1.42
N LYS A 179 -1.60 -22.67 -1.64
CA LYS A 179 -1.97 -23.23 -2.95
C LYS A 179 -3.47 -23.46 -3.07
N SER A 180 -4.10 -23.87 -1.97
CA SER A 180 -5.54 -23.99 -1.85
C SER A 180 -5.97 -23.88 -0.39
N LEU A 181 -7.25 -23.57 -0.19
CA LEU A 181 -7.91 -23.68 1.10
C LEU A 181 -8.55 -25.06 1.20
N VAL A 182 -8.34 -25.77 2.31
CA VAL A 182 -9.02 -27.03 2.58
C VAL A 182 -10.39 -26.69 3.13
N ILE A 183 -11.45 -27.05 2.42
CA ILE A 183 -12.84 -26.72 2.80
C ILE A 183 -13.66 -28.00 2.77
N GLU A 184 -14.33 -28.29 3.88
CA GLU A 184 -15.20 -29.44 4.05
C GLU A 184 -16.55 -28.98 4.56
N ASN A 185 -17.64 -29.38 3.90
CA ASN A 185 -19.01 -29.04 4.30
C ASN A 185 -19.22 -27.52 4.52
N GLY A 186 -18.65 -26.70 3.64
CA GLY A 186 -18.75 -25.24 3.70
C GLY A 186 -17.94 -24.58 4.83
N ARG A 187 -17.04 -25.32 5.51
CA ARG A 187 -16.16 -24.79 6.56
C ARG A 187 -14.71 -24.99 6.19
N VAL A 188 -13.89 -23.96 6.42
CA VAL A 188 -12.44 -24.09 6.28
C VAL A 188 -11.90 -25.08 7.31
N LYS A 189 -10.91 -25.87 6.89
CA LYS A 189 -10.22 -26.91 7.67
C LYS A 189 -8.72 -26.80 7.62
N GLY A 190 -8.18 -25.84 6.88
CA GLY A 190 -6.75 -25.62 6.77
C GLY A 190 -6.33 -24.96 5.46
N VAL A 191 -5.02 -24.94 5.26
CA VAL A 191 -4.37 -24.37 4.08
C VAL A 191 -3.38 -25.39 3.54
N ALA A 192 -3.52 -25.77 2.27
CA ALA A 192 -2.52 -26.55 1.57
C ALA A 192 -1.41 -25.61 1.06
N THR A 193 -0.16 -25.96 1.32
CA THR A 193 1.01 -25.18 0.91
C THR A 193 1.96 -26.03 0.07
N ASP A 194 3.01 -25.41 -0.47
CA ASP A 194 4.12 -26.11 -1.12
C ASP A 194 4.94 -27.00 -0.18
N ARG A 195 4.81 -26.82 1.15
CA ARG A 195 5.55 -27.59 2.16
C ARG A 195 4.73 -28.64 2.89
N GLY A 196 3.44 -28.75 2.58
CA GLY A 196 2.49 -29.62 3.27
C GLY A 196 1.19 -28.89 3.59
N THR A 197 0.26 -29.61 4.21
CA THR A 197 -1.04 -29.05 4.60
C THR A 197 -1.01 -28.73 6.09
N ILE A 198 -1.44 -27.51 6.45
CA ILE A 198 -1.66 -27.11 7.84
C ILE A 198 -3.16 -27.13 8.09
N HIS A 199 -3.64 -28.08 8.88
CA HIS A 199 -5.04 -28.10 9.31
C HIS A 199 -5.30 -27.03 10.36
N ALA A 200 -6.39 -26.28 10.21
CA ALA A 200 -6.72 -25.20 11.14
C ALA A 200 -8.21 -24.93 11.27
N ASP A 201 -8.59 -24.43 12.45
CA ASP A 201 -9.97 -24.03 12.75
C ASP A 201 -10.30 -22.69 12.09
N TYR A 202 -9.30 -21.80 11.99
CA TYR A 202 -9.43 -20.48 11.38
C TYR A 202 -8.33 -20.22 10.36
N VAL A 203 -8.70 -19.57 9.26
CA VAL A 203 -7.76 -19.05 8.26
C VAL A 203 -8.06 -17.57 8.05
N VAL A 204 -7.03 -16.73 8.20
CA VAL A 204 -7.12 -15.29 7.98
C VAL A 204 -6.32 -14.92 6.73
N VAL A 205 -7.00 -14.38 5.72
CA VAL A 205 -6.40 -13.98 4.44
C VAL A 205 -5.93 -12.52 4.53
N CYS A 206 -4.62 -12.33 4.66
CA CYS A 206 -3.93 -11.04 4.68
C CYS A 206 -3.06 -10.83 3.44
N ALA A 207 -3.44 -11.43 2.30
CA ALA A 207 -2.63 -11.46 1.08
C ALA A 207 -2.68 -10.19 0.21
N GLY A 208 -3.09 -9.04 0.76
CA GLY A 208 -3.12 -7.74 0.07
C GLY A 208 -3.78 -7.81 -1.32
N LEU A 209 -3.07 -7.36 -2.35
CA LEU A 209 -3.55 -7.35 -3.74
C LEU A 209 -3.82 -8.76 -4.32
N TRP A 210 -3.24 -9.81 -3.72
CA TRP A 210 -3.51 -11.20 -4.09
C TRP A 210 -4.71 -11.79 -3.34
N GLY A 211 -5.37 -11.03 -2.45
CA GLY A 211 -6.51 -11.50 -1.66
C GLY A 211 -7.63 -12.10 -2.51
N ARG A 212 -7.91 -11.51 -3.68
CA ARG A 212 -8.89 -12.05 -4.64
C ARG A 212 -8.56 -13.46 -5.10
N LEU A 213 -7.30 -13.72 -5.43
CA LEU A 213 -6.85 -15.05 -5.87
C LEU A 213 -6.99 -16.11 -4.77
N ILE A 214 -6.84 -15.72 -3.50
CA ILE A 214 -7.04 -16.64 -2.38
C ILE A 214 -8.53 -16.84 -2.10
N ALA A 215 -9.37 -15.81 -2.23
CA ALA A 215 -10.82 -15.91 -2.11
C ALA A 215 -11.43 -16.82 -3.18
N GLU A 216 -10.91 -16.77 -4.42
CA GLU A 216 -11.33 -17.65 -5.52
C GLU A 216 -11.10 -19.14 -5.18
N MET A 217 -10.12 -19.47 -4.33
CA MET A 217 -9.90 -20.85 -3.84
C MET A 217 -11.05 -21.36 -2.97
N ALA A 218 -11.85 -20.46 -2.40
CA ALA A 218 -13.08 -20.77 -1.67
C ALA A 218 -14.35 -20.64 -2.53
N GLY A 219 -14.21 -20.31 -3.83
CA GLY A 219 -15.34 -20.04 -4.72
C GLY A 219 -15.95 -18.65 -4.56
N GLU A 220 -15.26 -17.73 -3.87
CA GLU A 220 -15.74 -16.37 -3.59
C GLU A 220 -15.05 -15.33 -4.48
N ASP A 221 -15.81 -14.30 -4.88
CA ASP A 221 -15.26 -13.14 -5.58
C ASP A 221 -15.03 -11.98 -4.60
N LEU A 222 -13.78 -11.70 -4.27
CA LEU A 222 -13.40 -10.52 -3.49
C LEU A 222 -13.30 -9.28 -4.41
N PRO A 223 -14.10 -8.22 -4.16
CA PRO A 223 -14.15 -7.04 -5.03
C PRO A 223 -12.97 -6.09 -4.80
N VAL A 224 -11.76 -6.57 -5.07
CA VAL A 224 -10.51 -5.80 -5.01
C VAL A 224 -9.80 -5.84 -6.36
N MET A 225 -9.21 -4.70 -6.76
CA MET A 225 -8.53 -4.54 -8.05
C MET A 225 -7.13 -3.93 -7.80
N PRO A 226 -6.05 -4.60 -8.24
CA PRO A 226 -4.71 -4.01 -8.21
C PRO A 226 -4.62 -2.80 -9.14
N VAL A 227 -4.00 -1.72 -8.66
CA VAL A 227 -3.75 -0.50 -9.44
C VAL A 227 -2.32 -0.03 -9.22
N ASP A 228 -1.71 0.52 -10.26
CA ASP A 228 -0.38 1.12 -10.16
C ASP A 228 -0.48 2.53 -9.57
N HIS A 229 0.39 2.82 -8.59
CA HIS A 229 0.52 4.15 -7.98
C HIS A 229 1.98 4.64 -8.11
N PRO A 230 2.25 5.70 -8.90
CA PRO A 230 3.61 6.17 -9.12
C PRO A 230 4.15 6.88 -7.87
N LEU A 231 5.28 6.39 -7.37
CA LEU A 231 6.08 7.03 -6.31
C LEU A 231 7.46 7.36 -6.87
N THR A 232 7.86 8.63 -6.79
CA THR A 232 9.14 9.10 -7.33
C THR A 232 10.00 9.63 -6.20
N PHE A 233 11.26 9.18 -6.18
CA PHE A 233 12.29 9.75 -5.32
C PHE A 233 13.17 10.67 -6.17
N PHE A 234 13.31 11.91 -5.73
CA PHE A 234 14.25 12.85 -6.35
C PHE A 234 15.62 12.72 -5.71
N GLY A 235 16.66 13.12 -6.45
CA GLY A 235 18.02 13.20 -5.94
C GLY A 235 18.14 14.12 -4.73
N PRO A 236 19.33 14.23 -4.11
CA PRO A 236 19.52 15.04 -2.92
C PRO A 236 19.08 16.48 -3.17
N TYR A 237 18.08 16.92 -2.41
CA TYR A 237 17.61 18.31 -2.39
C TYR A 237 18.51 19.12 -1.47
N THR A 238 19.33 19.99 -2.04
CA THR A 238 20.46 20.66 -1.38
C THR A 238 20.12 22.00 -0.76
N GLU A 239 18.92 22.51 -0.97
CA GLU A 239 18.47 23.83 -0.51
C GLU A 239 18.48 23.95 1.02
N PHE A 240 18.50 22.83 1.75
CA PHE A 240 18.67 22.79 3.21
C PHE A 240 20.08 22.49 3.69
N ALA A 241 21.07 22.34 2.80
CA ALA A 241 22.46 22.08 3.19
C ALA A 241 22.99 23.21 4.10
N GLY A 242 23.59 22.84 5.23
CA GLY A 242 24.15 23.80 6.20
C GLY A 242 23.14 24.46 7.16
N THR A 243 21.83 24.23 6.99
CA THR A 243 20.80 24.86 7.84
C THR A 243 20.51 24.10 9.15
N GLY A 244 21.14 22.93 9.36
CA GLY A 244 20.81 22.00 10.45
C GLY A 244 19.45 21.28 10.29
N LYS A 245 18.56 21.78 9.41
CA LYS A 245 17.31 21.13 9.04
C LYS A 245 17.61 19.99 8.05
N ARG A 246 17.19 18.78 8.38
CA ARG A 246 17.32 17.63 7.46
C ARG A 246 16.16 17.65 6.48
N SER A 247 16.43 17.62 5.18
CA SER A 247 15.43 17.23 4.18
C SER A 247 14.91 15.84 4.56
N ALA A 248 13.60 15.68 4.72
CA ALA A 248 12.96 14.38 4.96
C ALA A 248 13.08 13.53 3.69
N GLY A 249 14.27 13.00 3.45
CA GLY A 249 14.66 12.37 2.19
C GLY A 249 15.91 11.50 2.31
N ARG A 250 16.31 11.13 3.53
CA ARG A 250 17.20 9.97 3.71
C ARG A 250 16.37 8.69 3.58
N CYS A 251 15.79 8.49 2.41
CA CYS A 251 15.43 7.15 1.95
C CYS A 251 16.76 6.42 1.75
N CYS A 252 17.20 5.68 2.77
CA CYS A 252 18.12 4.55 2.69
C CYS A 252 19.22 4.59 1.62
N ALA A 253 19.97 5.68 1.49
CA ALA A 253 21.19 5.73 0.69
C ALA A 253 22.40 5.33 1.56
N THR A 254 22.29 4.24 2.31
CA THR A 254 23.45 3.58 2.93
C THR A 254 23.93 2.49 1.99
N ARG A 255 25.00 2.80 1.24
CA ARG A 255 25.91 1.86 0.56
C ARG A 255 25.25 0.62 -0.08
N ALA A 256 24.63 0.81 -1.24
CA ALA A 256 24.48 -0.28 -2.21
C ALA A 256 25.16 0.14 -3.52
N THR A 257 26.47 -0.08 -3.60
CA THR A 257 27.26 -0.02 -4.83
C THR A 257 26.97 -1.22 -5.73
N ARG A 258 25.69 -1.47 -6.06
CA ARG A 258 25.28 -2.43 -7.09
C ARG A 258 24.02 -1.93 -7.80
N PRO A 259 24.04 -1.82 -9.14
CA PRO A 259 22.84 -1.42 -9.88
C PRO A 259 21.76 -2.49 -9.70
N ILE A 260 20.57 -2.05 -9.26
CA ILE A 260 19.36 -2.86 -9.32
C ILE A 260 19.13 -3.17 -10.80
N CYS A 261 19.28 -4.45 -11.13
CA CYS A 261 19.08 -4.98 -12.46
C CYS A 261 17.63 -4.65 -12.87
N ALA A 262 17.46 -3.83 -13.91
CA ALA A 262 16.16 -3.61 -14.52
C ALA A 262 15.55 -4.98 -14.84
N THR A 263 14.38 -5.26 -14.28
CA THR A 263 13.57 -6.42 -14.62
C THR A 263 13.38 -6.44 -16.13
N ARG A 264 14.09 -7.36 -16.78
CA ARG A 264 13.89 -7.73 -18.17
C ARG A 264 12.39 -8.03 -18.36
N ALA A 265 11.77 -7.34 -19.30
CA ALA A 265 10.42 -7.67 -19.75
C ALA A 265 10.35 -9.17 -20.06
N ILE A 266 9.43 -9.88 -19.40
CA ILE A 266 9.14 -11.28 -19.71
C ILE A 266 8.55 -11.31 -21.14
N PRO A 267 9.18 -11.99 -22.11
CA PRO A 267 8.63 -12.08 -23.44
C PRO A 267 7.31 -12.85 -23.40
N ARG A 268 6.27 -12.32 -24.07
CA ARG A 268 5.05 -13.09 -24.34
C ARG A 268 5.42 -14.34 -25.15
N PRO A 269 4.83 -15.52 -24.88
CA PRO A 269 5.05 -16.68 -25.72
C PRO A 269 4.53 -16.41 -27.14
N PRO A 270 5.25 -16.82 -28.20
CA PRO A 270 4.80 -16.60 -29.57
C PRO A 270 3.57 -17.45 -29.89
N LYS A 271 2.58 -16.85 -30.56
CA LYS A 271 1.49 -17.58 -31.21
C LYS A 271 2.08 -18.44 -32.32
N ALA A 272 1.70 -19.71 -32.36
CA ALA A 272 2.01 -20.59 -33.47
C ALA A 272 1.19 -20.17 -34.70
N ASP A 273 1.85 -19.69 -35.75
CA ASP A 273 1.41 -19.93 -37.12
C ASP A 273 2.59 -19.93 -38.10
N ARG A 274 2.47 -20.78 -39.11
CA ARG A 274 3.46 -21.20 -40.10
C ARG A 274 3.65 -20.11 -41.17
N SER A 275 4.91 -19.80 -41.51
CA SER A 275 5.44 -19.67 -42.90
C SER A 275 6.58 -18.66 -43.06
N SER A 276 7.57 -19.08 -43.86
CA SER A 276 8.61 -18.32 -44.58
C SER A 276 9.65 -17.49 -43.80
N GLY A 277 10.91 -17.76 -44.12
CA GLY A 277 12.10 -17.20 -43.48
C GLY A 277 12.51 -15.80 -43.94
N ALA A 278 13.26 -15.13 -43.07
CA ALA A 278 14.40 -14.27 -43.42
C ALA A 278 15.12 -13.85 -42.13
N THR A 279 16.39 -14.23 -42.00
CA THR A 279 17.30 -13.80 -40.93
C THR A 279 17.73 -12.34 -41.11
N THR A 280 17.51 -11.49 -40.11
CA THR A 280 18.26 -10.23 -39.93
C THR A 280 18.73 -10.09 -38.48
N LYS A 281 20.04 -9.90 -38.30
CA LYS A 281 20.69 -9.60 -37.02
C LYS A 281 20.46 -8.12 -36.68
N SER A 282 19.83 -7.80 -35.55
CA SER A 282 19.83 -6.43 -34.99
C SER A 282 20.71 -6.36 -33.74
N THR A 283 21.78 -5.59 -33.80
CA THR A 283 22.63 -5.21 -32.68
C THR A 283 21.95 -4.11 -31.86
N SER A 284 21.73 -4.34 -30.56
CA SER A 284 21.19 -3.31 -29.65
C SER A 284 22.34 -2.45 -29.09
N ARG A 285 22.43 -1.19 -29.52
CA ARG A 285 23.18 -0.15 -28.79
C ARG A 285 22.22 0.57 -27.84
N ALA A 286 22.57 0.63 -26.56
CA ALA A 286 21.91 1.47 -25.57
C ALA A 286 22.41 2.92 -25.72
N SER A 287 21.51 3.90 -25.79
CA SER A 287 21.83 5.32 -25.73
C SER A 287 21.24 5.94 -24.45
N CYS A 288 22.10 6.61 -23.68
CA CYS A 288 21.69 7.51 -22.60
C CYS A 288 21.37 8.88 -23.21
N ILE A 289 20.20 9.45 -22.90
CA ILE A 289 19.81 10.79 -23.36
C ILE A 289 20.09 11.80 -22.23
N PRO A 290 20.94 12.83 -22.44
CA PRO A 290 21.20 13.87 -21.44
C PRO A 290 20.05 14.88 -21.33
N ALA A 291 19.85 15.40 -20.11
CA ALA A 291 18.84 16.40 -19.78
C ALA A 291 19.21 17.81 -20.26
N THR A 292 19.12 18.09 -21.55
CA THR A 292 19.19 19.48 -22.09
C THR A 292 18.28 19.77 -23.29
N SER A 293 17.43 18.85 -23.73
CA SER A 293 16.58 19.04 -24.92
C SER A 293 15.08 19.16 -24.62
N TRP A 294 14.68 20.11 -23.78
CA TRP A 294 13.27 20.54 -23.69
C TRP A 294 13.15 22.04 -23.99
N ARG A 295 13.28 22.40 -25.27
CA ARG A 295 12.74 23.65 -25.80
C ARG A 295 12.04 23.41 -27.14
N ARG A 296 10.76 23.80 -27.15
CA ARG A 296 9.87 24.09 -28.29
C ARG A 296 9.55 22.95 -29.25
N ASN A 297 8.30 22.47 -29.17
CA ASN A 297 7.37 22.69 -30.26
C ASN A 297 5.90 22.68 -29.78
N ARG A 298 5.30 23.87 -29.74
CA ARG A 298 3.84 24.04 -29.77
C ARG A 298 3.41 23.91 -31.23
N ARG A 299 2.64 22.88 -31.57
CA ARG A 299 1.61 22.89 -32.63
C ARG A 299 0.95 21.51 -32.76
N GLY A 300 -0.37 21.49 -32.59
CA GLY A 300 -1.27 20.50 -33.20
C GLY A 300 -1.42 19.16 -32.49
N CYS A 301 -2.36 19.07 -31.55
CA CYS A 301 -3.15 17.87 -31.30
C CYS A 301 -4.48 18.31 -30.67
N ARG A 302 -5.55 18.39 -31.48
CA ARG A 302 -6.93 18.44 -30.98
C ARG A 302 -7.35 17.01 -30.60
N PRO A 303 -8.06 16.78 -29.49
CA PRO A 303 -8.66 15.47 -29.21
C PRO A 303 -9.90 15.25 -30.08
N PRO A 304 -10.22 14.01 -30.50
CA PRO A 304 -11.48 13.71 -31.17
C PRO A 304 -12.65 13.74 -30.17
N SER A 305 -13.77 14.29 -30.63
CA SER A 305 -15.07 14.24 -29.94
C SER A 305 -15.60 12.81 -29.89
N ALA A 306 -15.76 12.26 -28.70
CA ALA A 306 -16.47 11.00 -28.47
C ALA A 306 -17.86 11.31 -27.88
N THR A 307 -18.86 11.40 -28.76
CA THR A 307 -20.26 11.17 -28.39
C THR A 307 -20.48 9.66 -28.30
N SER A 308 -20.67 9.12 -27.09
CA SER A 308 -21.22 7.79 -26.90
C SER A 308 -22.43 7.86 -25.95
N THR A 309 -23.59 7.64 -26.56
CA THR A 309 -24.88 7.42 -25.93
C THR A 309 -24.84 6.19 -25.02
N TRP A 310 -25.07 6.39 -23.72
CA TRP A 310 -25.35 5.30 -22.78
C TRP A 310 -26.82 4.89 -22.91
N SER A 311 -27.08 3.71 -23.51
CA SER A 311 -28.38 3.05 -23.40
C SER A 311 -28.47 2.31 -22.07
N ARG A 312 -29.39 2.75 -21.21
CA ARG A 312 -29.77 2.07 -19.96
C ARG A 312 -30.53 0.79 -20.29
N SER A 313 -30.01 -0.36 -19.89
CA SER A 313 -30.80 -1.59 -19.77
C SER A 313 -31.18 -1.80 -18.30
N SER A 314 -32.36 -1.30 -17.92
CA SER A 314 -32.99 -1.60 -16.64
C SER A 314 -33.64 -2.98 -16.69
N ARG A 315 -33.08 -3.98 -16.00
CA ARG A 315 -33.83 -5.20 -15.67
C ARG A 315 -34.65 -4.94 -14.40
N ARG A 316 -35.97 -4.85 -14.59
CA ARG A 316 -36.98 -4.88 -13.52
C ARG A 316 -36.91 -6.24 -12.81
N TRP A 317 -36.78 -6.21 -11.49
CA TRP A 317 -37.19 -7.30 -10.62
C TRP A 317 -38.71 -7.16 -10.37
N SER A 318 -39.49 -8.11 -10.86
CA SER A 318 -40.89 -8.28 -10.49
C SER A 318 -40.96 -9.17 -9.25
N GLY A 319 -41.31 -8.58 -8.11
CA GLY A 319 -41.80 -9.35 -6.96
C GLY A 319 -43.21 -9.85 -7.26
N GLN A 320 -43.44 -11.15 -7.09
CA GLN A 320 -44.76 -11.73 -6.94
C GLN A 320 -44.90 -12.19 -5.49
N SER A 321 -45.82 -11.53 -4.79
CA SER A 321 -46.41 -11.96 -3.53
C SER A 321 -47.75 -12.61 -3.86
N SER A 322 -47.89 -13.90 -3.58
CA SER A 322 -49.09 -14.66 -3.13
C SER A 322 -48.70 -16.13 -3.08
#